data_AF-A0A930P943-F1
#
_entry.id   AF-A0A930P943-F1
#
_cell.length_a   1.000
_cell.length_b   1.000
_cell.length_c   1.000
_cell.angle_alpha   90.00
_cell.angle_beta   90.00
_cell.angle_gamma   90.00
#
_symmetry.space_group_name_H-M   'P 1'
#
loop_
_entity.id
_entity.type
_entity.pdbx_description
1 polymer ?
#
loop_
_entity_poly.entity_id
_entity_poly.type
_entity_poly.pdbx_seq_one_letter_code
_entity_poly.pdbx_strand_id
1 'polypeptide(L)'
;MKKILIIICFLTCWLGVSAQSLREVWIEMPDSILPYLSKSQRTELADYVEMKAEPAVLSTFGDSVRIERMTNNYLLLKANEATRLEIKLLDDNTLALVQTWMAPAAESKLSLFNLQWQPKEAVVDYKVNIVKPDPMSDEDFADLKTLMLPRLKEYRLSPDNNSLSVSWNYPLLSKKDVKRVTEILKSQVLNWTGKDFR
;
A
#
# COMPACT_ATOMS: atom_id res chain seq x y z
N MET A 1 -17.96 51.61 -0.76
CA MET A 1 -16.64 51.16 -0.26
C MET A 1 -16.73 50.09 0.83
N LYS A 2 -17.53 50.28 1.90
CA LYS A 2 -17.70 49.26 2.97
C LYS A 2 -18.22 47.88 2.49
N LYS A 3 -19.11 47.84 1.48
CA LYS A 3 -19.65 46.59 0.94
C LYS A 3 -18.65 45.78 0.09
N ILE A 4 -17.66 46.44 -0.53
CA ILE A 4 -16.62 45.77 -1.34
C ILE A 4 -15.57 45.13 -0.43
N LEU A 5 -15.25 45.78 0.71
CA LEU A 5 -14.29 45.26 1.69
C LEU A 5 -14.78 43.94 2.34
N ILE A 6 -16.09 43.82 2.59
CA ILE A 6 -16.70 42.61 3.19
C ILE A 6 -16.64 41.43 2.22
N ILE A 7 -16.81 41.67 0.92
CA ILE A 7 -16.75 40.62 -0.12
C ILE A 7 -15.31 40.09 -0.27
N ILE A 8 -14.30 40.97 -0.14
CA ILE A 8 -12.88 40.58 -0.22
C ILE A 8 -12.46 39.74 0.99
N CYS A 9 -12.94 40.05 2.21
CA CYS A 9 -12.66 39.24 3.40
C CYS A 9 -13.30 37.84 3.37
N PHE A 10 -14.44 37.66 2.69
CA PHE A 10 -15.04 36.33 2.51
C PHE A 10 -14.34 35.49 1.43
N LEU A 11 -13.67 36.12 0.45
CA LEU A 11 -12.93 35.40 -0.60
C LEU A 11 -11.60 34.80 -0.11
N THR A 12 -10.98 35.35 0.94
CA THR A 12 -9.67 34.89 1.43
C THR A 12 -9.74 33.68 2.36
N CYS A 13 -10.92 33.23 2.77
CA CYS A 13 -11.10 32.07 3.65
C CYS A 13 -11.11 30.71 2.92
N TRP A 14 -10.98 30.66 1.60
CA TRP A 14 -11.02 29.41 0.82
C TRP A 14 -9.67 28.92 0.28
N LEU A 15 -8.56 29.60 0.58
CA LEU A 15 -7.22 29.21 0.10
C LEU A 15 -6.35 28.55 1.19
N GLY A 16 -6.99 27.81 2.10
CA GLY A 16 -6.31 26.95 3.06
C GLY A 16 -6.35 25.49 2.62
N VAL A 17 -5.71 25.13 1.51
CA VAL A 17 -5.31 23.72 1.34
C VAL A 17 -4.16 23.51 2.31
N SER A 18 -4.50 23.12 3.55
CA SER A 18 -3.50 22.61 4.47
C SER A 18 -2.98 21.31 3.87
N ALA A 19 -1.70 21.27 3.53
CA ALA A 19 -1.02 20.03 3.18
C ALA A 19 -1.02 19.14 4.42
N GLN A 20 -1.93 18.18 4.48
CA GLN A 20 -2.04 17.28 5.62
C GLN A 20 -0.78 16.41 5.68
N SER A 21 -0.13 16.37 6.85
CA SER A 21 1.08 15.57 7.01
C SER A 21 0.76 14.07 7.03
N LEU A 22 1.70 13.20 6.64
CA LEU A 22 1.49 11.75 6.74
C LEU A 22 1.20 11.31 8.18
N ARG A 23 1.77 12.01 9.16
CA ARG A 23 1.49 11.80 10.59
C ARG A 23 0.02 12.00 10.91
N GLU A 24 -0.57 13.11 10.46
CA GLU A 24 -1.99 13.39 10.65
C GLU A 24 -2.85 12.37 9.91
N VAL A 25 -2.50 12.04 8.65
CA VAL A 25 -3.20 11.00 7.88
C VAL A 25 -3.21 9.66 8.63
N TRP A 26 -2.07 9.26 9.21
CA TRP A 26 -1.94 8.04 10.01
C TRP A 26 -2.81 8.07 11.27
N ILE A 27 -2.74 9.15 12.06
CA ILE A 27 -3.51 9.28 13.31
C ILE A 27 -5.02 9.25 13.02
N GLU A 28 -5.45 9.94 11.98
CA GLU A 28 -6.85 10.03 11.55
C GLU A 28 -7.33 8.83 10.72
N MET A 29 -6.49 7.80 10.52
CA MET A 29 -6.92 6.55 9.88
C MET A 29 -8.16 5.99 10.59
N PRO A 30 -9.24 5.61 9.89
CA PRO A 30 -10.42 5.03 10.53
C PRO A 30 -10.09 3.70 11.21
N ASP A 31 -10.66 3.47 12.39
CA ASP A 31 -10.51 2.21 13.13
C ASP A 31 -10.98 1.00 12.31
N SER A 32 -11.89 1.18 11.34
CA SER A 32 -12.33 0.11 10.44
C SER A 32 -11.21 -0.48 9.57
N ILE A 33 -10.09 0.23 9.38
CA ILE A 33 -8.93 -0.29 8.63
C ILE A 33 -8.15 -1.31 9.46
N LEU A 34 -7.88 -0.98 10.74
CA LEU A 34 -7.25 -1.88 11.72
C LEU A 34 -8.03 -1.83 13.04
N PRO A 35 -9.10 -2.64 13.20
CA PRO A 35 -10.03 -2.53 14.35
C PRO A 35 -9.40 -2.76 15.72
N TYR A 36 -8.22 -3.36 15.77
CA TYR A 36 -7.46 -3.68 16.98
C TYR A 36 -6.38 -2.64 17.31
N LEU A 37 -6.34 -1.52 16.59
CA LEU A 37 -5.40 -0.42 16.79
C LEU A 37 -6.15 0.91 16.89
N SER A 38 -6.38 1.37 18.11
CA SER A 38 -7.13 2.60 18.40
C SER A 38 -6.40 3.87 17.95
N LYS A 39 -7.14 4.97 17.82
CA LYS A 39 -6.56 6.31 17.56
C LYS A 39 -5.47 6.69 18.55
N SER A 40 -5.67 6.44 19.86
CA SER A 40 -4.66 6.76 20.88
C SER A 40 -3.36 5.99 20.65
N GLN A 41 -3.45 4.70 20.30
CA GLN A 41 -2.28 3.88 19.98
C GLN A 41 -1.60 4.32 18.68
N ARG A 42 -2.37 4.77 17.67
CA ARG A 42 -1.78 5.37 16.46
C ARG A 42 -1.01 6.65 16.76
N THR A 43 -1.54 7.51 17.64
CA THR A 43 -0.84 8.71 18.13
C THR A 43 0.45 8.33 18.85
N GLU A 44 0.38 7.40 19.80
CA GLU A 44 1.55 6.94 20.56
C GLU A 44 2.65 6.37 19.65
N LEU A 45 2.27 5.55 18.65
CA LEU A 45 3.22 5.04 17.66
C LEU A 45 3.91 6.16 16.86
N ALA A 46 3.17 7.20 16.48
CA ALA A 46 3.75 8.35 15.78
C ALA A 46 4.71 9.15 16.67
N ASP A 47 4.37 9.31 17.95
CA ASP A 47 5.22 10.00 18.93
C ASP A 47 6.54 9.24 19.15
N TYR A 48 6.49 7.90 19.23
CA TYR A 48 7.71 7.09 19.34
C TYR A 48 8.65 7.26 18.15
N VAL A 49 8.11 7.40 16.93
CA VAL A 49 8.91 7.67 15.73
C VAL A 49 9.64 9.02 15.86
N GLU A 50 8.95 10.08 16.30
CA GLU A 50 9.55 11.40 16.51
C GLU A 50 10.64 11.38 17.59
N MET A 51 10.39 10.63 18.67
CA MET A 51 11.33 10.44 19.78
C MET A 51 12.52 9.54 19.42
N LYS A 52 12.53 8.89 18.25
CA LYS A 52 13.50 7.86 17.85
C LYS A 52 13.63 6.74 18.90
N ALA A 53 12.53 6.44 19.58
CA ALA A 53 12.42 5.30 20.47
C ALA A 53 12.16 4.02 19.66
N GLU A 54 12.43 2.84 20.23
CA GLU A 54 12.02 1.56 19.63
C GLU A 54 10.51 1.37 19.83
N PRO A 55 9.64 1.63 18.83
CA PRO A 55 8.21 1.71 19.04
C PRO A 55 7.61 0.31 19.00
N ALA A 56 6.88 -0.06 20.06
CA ALA A 56 5.93 -1.16 20.03
C ALA A 56 4.77 -0.83 20.95
N VAL A 57 3.55 -0.83 20.41
CA VAL A 57 2.32 -0.83 21.22
C VAL A 57 1.71 -2.23 21.15
N LEU A 58 1.06 -2.65 22.23
CA LEU A 58 0.30 -3.91 22.22
C LEU A 58 -1.10 -3.63 21.67
N SER A 59 -1.49 -4.36 20.64
CA SER A 59 -2.87 -4.37 20.13
C SER A 59 -3.85 -4.91 21.17
N THR A 60 -5.15 -4.80 20.90
CA THR A 60 -6.20 -5.41 21.74
C THR A 60 -6.02 -6.93 21.92
N PHE A 61 -5.36 -7.61 20.98
CA PHE A 61 -5.10 -9.05 21.04
C PHE A 61 -3.75 -9.42 21.68
N GLY A 62 -2.96 -8.42 22.12
CA GLY A 62 -1.65 -8.64 22.71
C GLY A 62 -0.50 -8.76 21.69
N ASP A 63 -0.79 -8.68 20.38
CA ASP A 63 0.24 -8.61 19.35
C ASP A 63 0.96 -7.27 19.39
N SER A 64 2.27 -7.30 19.15
CA SER A 64 3.09 -6.09 18.99
C SER A 64 2.83 -5.42 17.64
N VAL A 65 2.51 -4.13 17.68
CA VAL A 65 2.34 -3.27 16.50
C VAL A 65 3.47 -2.24 16.47
N ARG A 66 4.10 -2.06 15.31
CA ARG A 66 5.28 -1.22 15.14
C ARG A 66 5.23 -0.46 13.82
N ILE A 67 5.59 0.83 13.85
CA ILE A 67 5.99 1.56 12.65
C ILE A 67 7.47 1.26 12.38
N GLU A 68 7.78 0.54 11.30
CA GLU A 68 9.15 0.18 10.92
C GLU A 68 9.85 1.29 10.14
N ARG A 69 9.08 2.08 9.39
CA ARG A 69 9.60 3.23 8.64
C ARG A 69 8.51 4.27 8.49
N MET A 70 8.88 5.53 8.69
CA MET A 70 8.03 6.68 8.39
C MET A 70 8.87 7.78 7.78
N THR A 71 8.40 8.32 6.66
CA THR A 71 8.96 9.49 5.98
C THR A 71 7.86 10.55 5.84
N ASN A 72 8.11 11.61 5.07
CA ASN A 72 7.10 12.65 4.83
C ASN A 72 5.88 12.13 4.03
N ASN A 73 6.04 11.05 3.25
CA ASN A 73 5.00 10.55 2.35
C ASN A 73 4.87 9.02 2.32
N TYR A 74 5.64 8.26 3.10
CA TYR A 74 5.56 6.80 3.18
C TYR A 74 5.60 6.32 4.63
N LEU A 75 4.72 5.38 4.97
CA LEU A 75 4.69 4.69 6.26
C LEU A 75 4.62 3.18 6.02
N LEU A 76 5.48 2.45 6.72
CA LEU A 76 5.48 1.00 6.79
C LEU A 76 5.20 0.57 8.23
N LEU A 77 4.12 -0.17 8.41
CA LEU A 77 3.67 -0.72 9.67
C LEU A 77 3.78 -2.25 9.65
N LYS A 78 4.43 -2.81 10.66
CA LYS A 78 4.25 -4.21 11.05
C LYS A 78 3.07 -4.27 12.03
N ALA A 79 1.92 -4.72 11.55
CA ALA A 79 0.70 -4.80 12.35
C ALA A 79 0.68 -6.03 13.26
N ASN A 80 1.32 -7.12 12.83
CA ASN A 80 1.68 -8.30 13.62
C ASN A 80 2.68 -9.14 12.80
N GLU A 81 3.00 -10.36 13.24
CA GLU A 81 3.92 -11.26 12.51
C GLU A 81 3.42 -11.70 11.13
N ALA A 82 2.11 -11.63 10.87
CA ALA A 82 1.51 -12.08 9.62
C ALA A 82 0.94 -10.94 8.75
N THR A 83 0.92 -9.70 9.25
CA THR A 83 0.22 -8.58 8.61
C THR A 83 1.10 -7.34 8.54
N ARG A 84 1.23 -6.80 7.34
CA ARG A 84 1.91 -5.52 7.07
C ARG A 84 0.93 -4.54 6.45
N LEU A 85 1.12 -3.27 6.75
CA LEU A 85 0.39 -2.17 6.15
C LEU A 85 1.38 -1.12 5.63
N GLU A 86 1.19 -0.68 4.40
CA GLU A 86 1.95 0.42 3.80
C GLU A 86 0.99 1.56 3.41
N ILE A 87 1.30 2.79 3.83
CA ILE A 87 0.58 4.01 3.44
C ILE A 87 1.52 4.87 2.63
N LYS A 88 1.05 5.40 1.50
CA LYS A 88 1.81 6.36 0.72
C LYS A 88 0.93 7.53 0.27
N LEU A 89 1.37 8.76 0.54
CA LEU A 89 0.80 9.95 -0.08
C LEU A 89 1.34 10.04 -1.52
N LEU A 90 0.46 9.89 -2.50
CA LEU A 90 0.82 9.87 -3.92
C LEU A 90 0.82 11.28 -4.51
N ASP A 91 -0.14 12.11 -4.09
CA ASP A 91 -0.31 13.50 -4.47
C ASP A 91 -1.13 14.25 -3.41
N ASP A 92 -1.42 15.53 -3.65
CA ASP A 92 -2.10 16.43 -2.71
C ASP A 92 -3.51 15.97 -2.31
N ASN A 93 -4.10 15.00 -3.03
CA ASN A 93 -5.46 14.55 -2.78
C ASN A 93 -5.58 13.02 -2.72
N THR A 94 -4.49 12.26 -2.82
CA THR A 94 -4.57 10.79 -2.96
C THR A 94 -3.55 10.10 -2.09
N LEU A 95 -4.02 9.14 -1.30
CA LEU A 95 -3.18 8.18 -0.60
C LEU A 95 -3.47 6.76 -1.09
N ALA A 96 -2.43 5.95 -1.16
CA ALA A 96 -2.52 4.51 -1.32
C ALA A 96 -2.35 3.80 0.01
N LEU A 97 -3.19 2.79 0.23
CA LEU A 97 -3.09 1.83 1.31
C LEU A 97 -2.86 0.45 0.71
N VAL A 98 -1.76 -0.19 1.06
CA VAL A 98 -1.53 -1.62 0.79
C VAL A 98 -1.59 -2.39 2.10
N GLN A 99 -2.51 -3.34 2.19
CA GLN A 99 -2.56 -4.32 3.27
C GLN A 99 -2.06 -5.65 2.73
N THR A 100 -1.07 -6.25 3.39
CA THR A 100 -0.49 -7.54 3.02
C THR A 100 -0.66 -8.55 4.15
N TRP A 101 -1.21 -9.72 3.83
CA TRP A 101 -1.25 -10.90 4.70
C TRP A 101 -0.21 -11.90 4.20
N MET A 102 0.69 -12.35 5.08
CA MET A 102 1.90 -13.09 4.69
C MET A 102 1.79 -14.62 4.80
N ALA A 103 0.66 -15.16 5.28
CA ALA A 103 0.48 -16.60 5.50
C ALA A 103 -0.74 -17.16 4.73
N PRO A 104 -0.61 -18.32 4.04
CA PRO A 104 0.58 -19.15 3.87
C PRO A 104 1.62 -18.59 2.88
N ALA A 105 1.23 -17.61 2.07
CA ALA A 105 2.11 -16.81 1.22
C ALA A 105 1.52 -15.40 1.09
N ALA A 106 2.32 -14.42 0.67
CA ALA A 106 1.87 -13.04 0.65
C ALA A 106 0.75 -12.78 -0.36
N GLU A 107 -0.36 -12.22 0.13
CA GLU A 107 -1.42 -11.63 -0.67
C GLU A 107 -1.67 -10.20 -0.19
N SER A 108 -1.95 -9.31 -1.13
CA SER A 108 -2.15 -7.90 -0.84
C SER A 108 -3.40 -7.32 -1.48
N LYS A 109 -4.01 -6.40 -0.75
CA LYS A 109 -5.08 -5.52 -1.25
C LYS A 109 -4.54 -4.09 -1.33
N LEU A 110 -4.61 -3.50 -2.51
CA LEU A 110 -4.45 -2.05 -2.70
C LEU A 110 -5.83 -1.38 -2.54
N SER A 111 -5.85 -0.21 -1.90
CA SER A 111 -7.00 0.67 -1.84
C SER A 111 -6.52 2.12 -1.97
N LEU A 112 -7.31 2.96 -2.64
CA LEU A 112 -7.02 4.39 -2.79
C LEU A 112 -8.05 5.19 -2.00
N PHE A 113 -7.60 6.29 -1.41
CA PHE A 113 -8.45 7.22 -0.67
C PHE A 113 -8.04 8.67 -0.97
N ASN A 114 -8.89 9.63 -0.63
CA ASN A 114 -8.40 10.98 -0.37
C ASN A 114 -7.77 11.10 1.03
N LEU A 115 -7.21 12.26 1.35
CA LEU A 115 -6.52 12.48 2.63
C LEU A 115 -7.47 12.45 3.85
N GLN A 116 -8.78 12.53 3.62
CA GLN A 116 -9.84 12.37 4.62
C GLN A 116 -10.39 10.93 4.68
N TRP A 117 -9.66 9.95 4.13
CA TRP A 117 -10.03 8.53 4.13
C TRP A 117 -11.35 8.20 3.42
N GLN A 118 -11.79 9.06 2.49
CA GLN A 118 -12.91 8.74 1.61
C GLN A 118 -12.43 7.83 0.47
N PRO A 119 -13.09 6.68 0.22
CA PRO A 119 -12.65 5.74 -0.80
C PRO A 119 -12.61 6.34 -2.20
N LYS A 120 -11.60 5.96 -2.97
CA LYS A 120 -11.48 6.20 -4.40
C LYS A 120 -11.44 4.87 -5.15
N GLU A 121 -11.82 4.90 -6.42
CA GLU A 121 -11.65 3.76 -7.30
C GLU A 121 -10.16 3.43 -7.42
N ALA A 122 -9.79 2.17 -7.17
CA ALA A 122 -8.42 1.70 -7.28
C ALA A 122 -8.27 0.84 -8.54
N VAL A 123 -7.46 1.31 -9.49
CA VAL A 123 -7.13 0.58 -10.70
C VAL A 123 -5.63 0.29 -10.71
N VAL A 124 -5.30 -0.98 -10.98
CA VAL A 124 -3.93 -1.45 -11.19
C VAL A 124 -3.90 -2.16 -12.53
N ASP A 125 -3.30 -1.51 -13.51
CA ASP A 125 -3.19 -2.03 -14.88
C ASP A 125 -1.77 -2.54 -15.10
N TYR A 126 -1.61 -3.86 -15.25
CA TYR A 126 -0.32 -4.49 -15.56
C TYR A 126 -0.48 -5.45 -16.72
N LYS A 127 0.56 -5.57 -17.54
CA LYS A 127 0.55 -6.43 -18.72
C LYS A 127 1.11 -7.81 -18.36
N VAL A 128 0.27 -8.84 -18.44
CA VAL A 128 0.72 -10.22 -18.21
C VAL A 128 1.41 -10.74 -19.46
N ASN A 129 2.72 -10.49 -19.57
CA ASN A 129 3.55 -10.95 -20.69
C ASN A 129 4.10 -12.35 -20.42
N ILE A 130 3.29 -13.38 -20.67
CA ILE A 130 3.70 -14.79 -20.56
C ILE A 130 4.20 -15.24 -21.94
N VAL A 131 5.52 -15.28 -22.11
CA VAL A 131 6.18 -15.73 -23.34
C VAL A 131 6.88 -17.05 -23.10
N LYS A 132 6.79 -17.99 -24.05
CA LYS A 132 7.47 -19.28 -23.96
C LYS A 132 8.99 -19.07 -24.07
N PRO A 133 9.80 -19.59 -23.14
CA PRO A 133 11.25 -19.60 -23.31
C PRO A 133 11.67 -20.52 -24.47
N ASP A 134 12.66 -20.12 -25.27
CA ASP A 134 13.16 -20.90 -26.42
C ASP A 134 13.52 -22.37 -26.13
N PRO A 135 14.16 -22.74 -24.99
CA PRO A 135 14.48 -24.13 -24.71
C PRO A 135 13.28 -24.97 -24.24
N MET A 136 12.10 -24.38 -24.06
CA MET A 136 10.92 -25.04 -23.50
C MET A 136 10.04 -25.66 -24.60
N SER A 137 9.63 -26.91 -24.39
CA SER A 137 8.67 -27.59 -25.26
C SER A 137 7.28 -26.93 -25.16
N ASP A 138 6.45 -27.11 -26.20
CA ASP A 138 5.10 -26.54 -26.20
C ASP A 138 4.19 -27.22 -25.16
N GLU A 139 4.39 -28.51 -24.92
CA GLU A 139 3.71 -29.30 -23.88
C GLU A 139 4.07 -28.78 -22.49
N ASP A 140 5.37 -28.65 -22.18
CA ASP A 140 5.83 -28.11 -20.89
C ASP A 140 5.30 -26.70 -20.63
N PHE A 141 5.22 -25.87 -21.68
CA PHE A 141 4.70 -24.51 -21.55
C PHE A 141 3.19 -24.49 -21.32
N ALA A 142 2.45 -25.36 -21.99
CA ALA A 142 1.01 -25.51 -21.79
C ALA A 142 0.71 -25.97 -20.36
N ASP A 143 1.41 -26.99 -19.87
CA ASP A 143 1.28 -27.47 -18.50
C ASP A 143 1.61 -26.38 -17.49
N LEU A 144 2.74 -25.69 -17.69
CA LEU A 144 3.18 -24.65 -16.76
C LEU A 144 2.20 -23.47 -16.70
N LYS A 145 1.53 -23.12 -17.80
CA LYS A 145 0.45 -22.11 -17.79
C LYS A 145 -0.70 -22.51 -16.88
N THR A 146 -1.08 -23.79 -16.86
CA THR A 146 -2.15 -24.26 -15.97
C THR A 146 -1.77 -24.11 -14.50
N LEU A 147 -0.48 -24.26 -14.17
CA LEU A 147 0.05 -24.10 -12.81
C LEU A 147 0.09 -22.64 -12.35
N MET A 148 0.04 -21.66 -13.26
CA MET A 148 0.08 -20.24 -12.89
C MET A 148 -1.21 -19.74 -12.22
N LEU A 149 -2.24 -20.59 -12.08
CA LEU A 149 -3.51 -20.24 -11.45
C LEU A 149 -3.99 -21.38 -10.51
N PRO A 150 -4.60 -21.07 -9.35
CA PRO A 150 -4.74 -19.74 -8.77
C PRO A 150 -3.39 -19.20 -8.27
N ARG A 151 -3.26 -17.87 -8.23
CA ARG A 151 -2.08 -17.17 -7.70
C ARG A 151 -2.50 -16.02 -6.81
N LEU A 152 -1.71 -15.78 -5.76
CA LEU A 152 -1.88 -14.63 -4.89
C LEU A 152 -1.07 -13.47 -5.45
N LYS A 153 -1.58 -12.24 -5.31
CA LYS A 153 -0.89 -11.03 -5.75
C LYS A 153 -0.32 -10.32 -4.55
N GLU A 154 0.95 -9.96 -4.59
CA GLU A 154 1.57 -9.08 -3.60
C GLU A 154 1.86 -7.71 -4.23
N TYR A 155 1.56 -6.68 -3.46
CA TYR A 155 1.81 -5.28 -3.81
C TYR A 155 2.82 -4.71 -2.83
N ARG A 156 3.77 -3.89 -3.31
CA ARG A 156 4.72 -3.14 -2.49
C ARG A 156 4.81 -1.71 -2.97
N LEU A 157 4.57 -0.75 -2.08
CA LEU A 157 4.74 0.67 -2.39
C LEU A 157 6.22 1.02 -2.25
N SER A 158 6.76 1.79 -3.20
CA SER A 158 8.12 2.29 -3.08
C SER A 158 8.19 3.39 -2.01
N PRO A 159 9.16 3.35 -1.09
CA PRO A 159 9.39 4.45 -0.15
C PRO A 159 9.91 5.71 -0.86
N ASP A 160 10.59 5.54 -1.99
CA ASP A 160 11.40 6.60 -2.61
C ASP A 160 10.68 7.33 -3.74
N ASN A 161 9.75 6.67 -4.42
CA ASN A 161 9.01 7.22 -5.56
C ASN A 161 7.57 6.71 -5.61
N ASN A 162 6.74 7.28 -6.48
CA ASN A 162 5.34 6.88 -6.65
C ASN A 162 5.20 5.66 -7.56
N SER A 163 5.85 4.56 -7.19
CA SER A 163 5.73 3.28 -7.87
C SER A 163 5.16 2.18 -6.96
N LEU A 164 4.57 1.19 -7.61
CA LEU A 164 3.98 0.00 -7.02
C LEU A 164 4.60 -1.22 -7.70
N SER A 165 5.30 -2.05 -6.93
CA SER A 165 5.75 -3.36 -7.40
C SER A 165 4.61 -4.36 -7.28
N VAL A 166 4.41 -5.17 -8.32
CA VAL A 166 3.46 -6.26 -8.38
C VAL A 166 4.23 -7.57 -8.56
N SER A 167 4.01 -8.51 -7.64
CA SER A 167 4.55 -9.88 -7.71
C SER A 167 3.45 -10.92 -7.51
N TRP A 168 3.75 -12.17 -7.82
CA TRP A 168 2.81 -13.27 -7.68
C TRP A 168 3.40 -14.38 -6.83
N ASN A 169 2.58 -14.91 -5.95
CA ASN A 169 2.91 -16.00 -5.04
C ASN A 169 2.03 -17.22 -5.34
N TYR A 170 2.63 -18.41 -5.24
CA TYR A 170 2.02 -19.67 -5.66
C TYR A 170 2.08 -20.69 -4.52
N PRO A 171 1.24 -20.55 -3.48
CA PRO A 171 1.33 -21.37 -2.26
C PRO A 171 1.04 -22.87 -2.50
N LEU A 172 0.42 -23.21 -3.63
CA LEU A 172 0.06 -24.58 -3.99
C LEU A 172 1.15 -25.31 -4.80
N LEU A 173 2.18 -24.58 -5.27
CA LEU A 173 3.20 -25.14 -6.13
C LEU A 173 4.43 -25.60 -5.35
N SER A 174 5.12 -26.60 -5.91
CA SER A 174 6.45 -27.00 -5.43
C SER A 174 7.47 -25.87 -5.63
N LYS A 175 8.53 -25.84 -4.83
CA LYS A 175 9.63 -24.87 -5.01
C LYS A 175 10.23 -24.90 -6.43
N LYS A 176 10.26 -26.08 -7.06
CA LYS A 176 10.71 -26.26 -8.44
C LYS A 176 9.80 -25.54 -9.43
N ASP A 177 8.48 -25.69 -9.28
CA ASP A 177 7.52 -25.09 -10.21
C ASP A 177 7.36 -23.59 -9.98
N VAL A 178 7.45 -23.12 -8.73
CA VAL A 178 7.55 -21.67 -8.44
C VAL A 178 8.69 -21.05 -9.23
N LYS A 179 9.89 -21.65 -9.19
CA LYS A 179 11.05 -21.14 -9.94
C LYS A 179 10.74 -21.04 -11.44
N ARG A 180 10.22 -22.12 -12.03
CA ARG A 180 9.85 -22.16 -13.46
C ARG A 180 8.81 -21.09 -13.83
N VAL A 181 7.77 -20.91 -13.01
CA VAL A 181 6.73 -19.92 -13.25
C VAL A 181 7.30 -18.49 -13.15
N THR A 182 8.14 -18.22 -12.16
CA THR A 182 8.74 -16.87 -11.96
C THR A 182 9.72 -16.47 -13.06
N GLU A 183 10.31 -17.42 -13.78
CA GLU A 183 11.16 -17.14 -14.96
C GLU A 183 10.32 -16.62 -16.14
N ILE A 184 9.07 -17.05 -16.25
CA ILE A 184 8.14 -16.66 -17.32
C ILE A 184 7.35 -15.41 -16.94
N LEU A 185 6.76 -15.39 -15.74
CA LEU A 185 6.00 -14.26 -15.24
C LEU A 185 6.81 -13.50 -14.19
N LYS A 186 7.57 -12.53 -14.68
CA LYS A 186 8.42 -11.65 -13.85
C LYS A 186 7.61 -10.53 -13.22
N SER A 187 7.97 -10.16 -11.99
CA SER A 187 7.39 -9.01 -11.28
C SER A 187 7.46 -7.74 -12.13
N GLN A 188 6.50 -6.85 -11.89
CA GLN A 188 6.37 -5.59 -12.63
C GLN A 188 6.42 -4.42 -11.67
N VAL A 189 6.92 -3.29 -12.15
CA VAL A 189 6.89 -2.01 -11.43
C VAL A 189 6.00 -1.07 -12.23
N LEU A 190 4.95 -0.59 -11.59
CA LEU A 190 3.97 0.32 -12.15
C LEU A 190 4.17 1.70 -11.53
N ASN A 191 3.95 2.75 -12.31
CA ASN A 191 4.06 4.13 -11.85
C ASN A 191 2.68 4.72 -11.63
N TRP A 192 2.57 5.60 -10.64
CA TRP A 192 1.38 6.42 -10.44
C TRP A 192 1.21 7.40 -11.61
N THR A 193 0.03 7.39 -12.22
CA THR A 193 -0.30 8.26 -13.37
C THR A 193 -0.97 9.57 -12.96
N GLY A 194 -1.22 9.78 -11.66
CA GLY A 194 -2.15 10.80 -11.15
C GLY A 194 -3.58 10.28 -10.93
N LYS A 195 -3.88 9.05 -11.37
CA LYS A 195 -5.19 8.41 -11.20
C LYS A 195 -5.12 6.93 -10.85
N ASP A 196 -4.18 6.20 -11.45
CA ASP A 196 -4.05 4.76 -11.31
C ASP A 196 -2.58 4.33 -11.40
N PHE A 197 -2.30 3.04 -11.17
CA PHE A 197 -0.96 2.46 -11.33
C PHE A 197 -0.88 1.72 -12.67
N ARG A 198 0.09 2.09 -13.53
CA ARG A 198 0.34 1.50 -14.85
C ARG A 198 1.82 1.35 -15.22
#